data_AF-A0A938M6Z8-F1
#
_entry.id   AF-A0A938M6Z8-F1
#
_cell.length_a   1.000
_cell.length_b   1.000
_cell.length_c   1.000
_cell.angle_alpha   90.00
_cell.angle_beta   90.00
_cell.angle_gamma   90.00
#
_symmetry.space_group_name_H-M   'P 1'
#
loop_
_entity.id
_entity.type
_entity.pdbx_description
1 polymer ?
#
loop_
_entity_poly.entity_id
_entity_poly.type
_entity_poly.pdbx_seq_one_letter_code
_entity_poly.pdbx_strand_id
1 'polypeptide(L)'
;MALLGVATLLRLWVIGAGLPLTLHYDEVHYVPKAYVMGSGDLNPHYWFNPPFFTYCLLAVYTGWYAVWSFLGLFQSTLDMKVLFHTDPTSFFILGRLTSLAFGIGTIFLVFKLAQKLYG
;
A
#
# COMPACT_ATOMS: atom_id res chain seq x y z
N MET A 1 -12.89 -20.92 -0.40
CA MET A 1 -13.11 -19.71 -1.24
C MET A 1 -14.01 -18.68 -0.58
N ALA A 2 -15.17 -19.05 -0.01
CA ALA A 2 -16.06 -18.12 0.70
C ALA A 2 -15.34 -17.28 1.78
N LEU A 3 -14.45 -17.91 2.57
CA LEU A 3 -13.65 -17.22 3.60
C LEU A 3 -12.78 -16.07 3.04
N LEU A 4 -12.12 -16.29 1.89
CA LEU A 4 -11.30 -15.27 1.23
C LEU A 4 -12.17 -14.11 0.74
N GLY A 5 -13.34 -14.42 0.18
CA GLY A 5 -14.32 -13.42 -0.26
C GLY A 5 -14.79 -12.54 0.89
N VAL A 6 -15.24 -13.15 2.00
CA VAL A 6 -15.69 -12.41 3.20
C VAL A 6 -14.54 -11.59 3.80
N ALA A 7 -13.35 -12.17 3.94
CA ALA A 7 -12.17 -11.47 4.46
C ALA A 7 -11.77 -10.26 3.62
N THR A 8 -11.94 -10.34 2.29
CA THR A 8 -11.66 -9.25 1.36
C THR A 8 -12.72 -8.16 1.45
N LEU A 9 -14.00 -8.53 1.42
CA LEU A 9 -15.12 -7.58 1.46
C LEU A 9 -15.12 -6.74 2.73
N LEU A 10 -14.89 -7.35 3.90
CA LEU A 10 -14.82 -6.63 5.17
C LEU A 10 -13.67 -5.61 5.20
N ARG A 11 -12.51 -5.95 4.62
CA ARG A 11 -11.36 -5.04 4.58
C ARG A 11 -11.55 -3.92 3.57
N LEU A 12 -12.19 -4.20 2.44
CA LEU A 12 -12.55 -3.18 1.45
C LEU A 12 -13.62 -2.22 1.97
N TRP A 13 -14.58 -2.69 2.76
CA TRP A 13 -15.60 -1.83 3.40
C TRP A 13 -14.95 -0.69 4.20
N VAL A 14 -13.91 -1.00 4.97
CA VAL A 14 -13.30 -0.06 5.93
C VAL A 14 -12.09 0.66 5.33
N ILE A 15 -11.77 0.46 4.05
CA ILE A 15 -10.49 0.93 3.47
C ILE A 15 -10.33 2.44 3.49
N GLY A 16 -11.42 3.20 3.38
CA GLY A 16 -11.43 4.66 3.46
C GLY A 16 -11.62 5.22 4.86
N ALA A 17 -11.78 4.38 5.89
CA ALA A 17 -12.12 4.83 7.23
C ALA A 17 -11.03 5.76 7.80
N GLY A 18 -11.48 6.90 8.35
CA GLY A 18 -10.63 7.93 8.93
C GLY A 18 -10.09 8.96 7.94
N LEU A 19 -10.02 8.67 6.63
CA LEU A 19 -9.45 9.60 5.64
C LEU A 19 -10.35 10.83 5.39
N PRO A 20 -9.77 12.01 5.06
CA PRO A 20 -8.33 12.28 4.88
C PRO A 20 -7.58 12.54 6.20
N LEU A 21 -8.27 12.55 7.35
CA LEU A 21 -7.64 12.68 8.65
C LEU A 21 -6.78 11.43 8.91
N THR A 22 -5.46 11.51 8.71
CA THR A 22 -4.53 10.39 8.92
C THR A 22 -4.45 10.04 10.40
N LEU A 23 -5.38 9.21 10.87
CA LEU A 23 -5.56 8.88 12.29
C LEU A 23 -4.78 7.64 12.75
N HIS A 24 -4.26 6.84 11.82
CA HIS A 24 -3.53 5.62 12.16
C HIS A 24 -2.04 5.89 12.37
N TYR A 25 -1.61 5.72 13.61
CA TYR A 25 -0.26 6.03 14.09
C TYR A 25 0.84 5.30 13.34
N ASP A 26 0.60 4.07 12.85
CA ASP A 26 1.64 3.29 12.19
C ASP A 26 1.80 3.61 10.70
N GLU A 27 0.73 4.02 10.01
CA GLU A 27 0.76 4.25 8.55
C GLU A 27 1.72 5.38 8.16
N VAL A 28 1.89 6.37 9.05
CA VAL A 28 2.81 7.51 8.86
C VAL A 28 4.29 7.12 8.88
N HIS A 29 4.63 5.93 9.38
CA HIS A 29 5.99 5.41 9.35
C HIS A 29 6.37 4.77 8.02
N TYR A 30 5.39 4.37 7.20
CA TYR A 30 5.63 3.65 5.94
C TYR A 30 5.26 4.49 4.71
N VAL A 31 4.05 5.08 4.69
CA VAL A 31 3.49 5.74 3.51
C VAL A 31 4.32 6.97 3.10
N PRO A 32 4.60 7.94 3.99
CA PRO A 32 5.44 9.09 3.65
C PRO A 32 6.88 8.70 3.34
N LYS A 33 7.44 7.69 4.02
CA LYS A 33 8.82 7.23 3.78
C LYS A 33 8.97 6.64 2.38
N ALA A 34 8.05 5.76 1.97
CA ALA A 34 8.03 5.22 0.62
C ALA A 34 7.85 6.31 -0.46
N TYR A 35 7.02 7.32 -0.19
CA TYR A 35 6.87 8.48 -1.09
C TYR A 35 8.18 9.28 -1.20
N VAL A 36 8.80 9.66 -0.08
CA VAL A 36 10.07 10.41 -0.05
C VAL A 36 11.17 9.61 -0.74
N MET A 37 11.21 8.29 -0.58
CA MET A 37 12.20 7.46 -1.25
C MET A 37 12.14 7.57 -2.79
N GLY A 38 10.93 7.74 -3.34
CA GLY A 38 10.72 7.95 -4.77
C GLY A 38 11.29 9.27 -5.31
N SER A 39 11.66 10.22 -4.44
CA SER A 39 12.19 11.53 -4.83
C SER A 39 13.70 11.55 -5.11
N GLY A 40 14.41 10.44 -4.86
CA GLY A 40 15.82 10.29 -5.22
C GLY A 40 16.72 9.64 -4.17
N ASP A 41 16.20 9.31 -2.98
CA ASP A 41 16.95 8.63 -1.92
C ASP A 41 16.27 7.32 -1.53
N LEU A 42 16.83 6.19 -1.95
CA LEU A 42 16.26 4.86 -1.66
C LEU A 42 16.45 4.39 -0.21
N ASN A 43 17.02 5.21 0.67
CA ASN A 43 17.10 4.90 2.09
C ASN A 43 15.80 5.33 2.82
N PRO A 44 15.12 4.42 3.54
CA PRO A 44 13.90 4.76 4.29
C PRO A 44 14.14 5.70 5.47
N HIS A 45 15.39 5.83 5.96
CA HIS A 45 15.75 6.59 7.16
C HIS A 45 14.88 6.27 8.38
N TYR A 46 14.35 5.06 8.41
CA TYR A 46 13.49 4.52 9.46
C TYR A 46 13.75 3.02 9.50
N TRP A 47 14.45 2.58 10.53
CA TRP A 47 15.01 1.23 10.66
C TRP A 47 14.58 0.55 11.98
N PHE A 48 13.56 1.08 12.65
CA PHE A 48 12.98 0.44 13.86
C PHE A 48 12.37 -0.93 13.55
N ASN A 49 12.04 -1.19 12.28
CA ASN A 49 11.65 -2.49 11.77
C ASN A 49 12.22 -2.70 10.35
N PRO A 50 12.29 -3.96 9.86
CA PRO A 50 12.79 -4.23 8.51
C PRO A 50 12.00 -3.47 7.43
N PRO A 51 12.69 -2.80 6.47
CA PRO A 51 12.05 -1.85 5.56
C PRO A 51 11.39 -2.49 4.34
N PHE A 52 11.31 -3.82 4.28
CA PHE A 52 10.84 -4.54 3.10
C PHE A 52 9.46 -4.03 2.63
N PHE A 53 8.53 -3.82 3.57
CA PHE A 53 7.22 -3.29 3.24
C PHE A 53 7.28 -1.87 2.65
N THR A 54 8.17 -1.01 3.15
CA THR A 54 8.40 0.34 2.59
C THR A 54 8.90 0.27 1.15
N TYR A 55 9.78 -0.68 0.82
CA TYR A 55 10.22 -0.92 -0.56
C TYR A 55 9.09 -1.46 -1.45
N CYS A 56 8.21 -2.31 -0.93
CA CYS A 56 7.01 -2.74 -1.66
C CYS A 56 6.11 -1.53 -1.98
N LEU A 57 5.89 -0.64 -1.03
CA LEU A 57 5.12 0.58 -1.27
C LEU A 57 5.78 1.50 -2.29
N LEU A 58 7.10 1.66 -2.25
CA LEU A 58 7.85 2.41 -3.27
C LEU A 58 7.60 1.83 -4.67
N ALA A 59 7.64 0.50 -4.82
CA ALA A 59 7.36 -0.16 -6.08
C ALA A 59 5.90 0.08 -6.55
N VAL A 60 4.94 0.00 -5.63
CA VAL A 60 3.52 0.28 -5.91
C VAL A 60 3.33 1.74 -6.37
N TYR A 61 3.93 2.70 -5.68
CA TYR A 61 3.81 4.12 -6.03
C TYR A 61 4.50 4.45 -7.36
N THR A 62 5.68 3.88 -7.61
CA THR A 62 6.39 4.02 -8.88
C THR A 62 5.57 3.44 -10.04
N GLY A 63 4.99 2.24 -9.86
CA GLY A 63 4.12 1.61 -10.84
C GLY A 63 2.84 2.41 -11.08
N TRP A 64 2.23 2.92 -10.01
CA TRP A 64 1.06 3.78 -10.09
C TRP A 64 1.34 5.07 -10.89
N TYR A 65 2.44 5.75 -10.57
CA TYR A 65 2.90 6.93 -11.32
C TYR A 65 3.12 6.60 -12.80
N ALA A 66 3.83 5.51 -13.11
CA ALA A 66 4.10 5.11 -14.50
C ALA A 66 2.80 4.85 -15.29
N VAL A 67 1.82 4.15 -14.70
CA VAL A 67 0.51 3.92 -15.34
C VAL A 67 -0.24 5.23 -15.55
N TRP A 68 -0.28 6.11 -14.55
CA TRP A 68 -1.00 7.38 -14.65
C TRP A 68 -0.34 8.35 -15.64
N SER A 69 0.99 8.40 -15.68
CA SER A 69 1.72 9.17 -16.69
C SER A 69 1.50 8.61 -18.09
N PHE A 70 1.48 7.29 -18.26
CA PHE A 70 1.16 6.67 -19.55
C PHE A 70 -0.25 7.01 -20.04
N LEU A 71 -1.22 7.10 -19.12
CA LEU A 71 -2.59 7.53 -19.40
C LEU A 71 -2.75 9.05 -19.56
N GLY A 72 -1.68 9.84 -19.40
CA GLY A 72 -1.69 11.30 -19.49
C GLY A 72 -2.31 12.00 -18.28
N LEU A 73 -2.55 11.30 -17.17
CA LEU A 73 -3.10 11.87 -15.93
C LEU A 73 -2.04 12.62 -15.12
N PHE A 74 -0.78 12.16 -15.18
CA PHE A 74 0.37 12.88 -14.62
C PHE A 74 1.31 13.32 -15.73
N GLN A 75 1.54 14.62 -15.83
CA GLN A 75 2.45 15.24 -16.79
C GLN A 75 3.88 15.29 -16.24
N SER A 76 4.04 15.33 -14.92
CA SER A 76 5.34 15.36 -14.27
C SER A 76 5.32 14.78 -12.85
N THR A 77 6.49 14.57 -12.27
CA THR A 77 6.66 14.19 -10.86
C THR A 77 6.15 15.27 -9.89
N LEU A 78 5.99 16.52 -10.37
CA LEU A 78 5.39 17.60 -9.58
C LEU A 78 3.92 17.34 -9.29
N ASP A 79 3.16 16.74 -10.21
CA ASP A 79 1.73 16.47 -10.03
C ASP A 79 1.51 15.50 -8.86
N MET A 80 2.34 14.46 -8.80
CA MET A 80 2.32 13.49 -7.71
C MET A 80 2.73 14.13 -6.38
N LYS A 81 3.66 15.09 -6.40
CA LYS A 81 4.06 15.85 -5.22
C LYS A 81 2.95 16.77 -4.71
N VAL A 82 2.29 17.50 -5.61
CA VAL A 82 1.13 18.33 -5.25
C VAL A 82 0.07 17.45 -4.63
N LEU A 83 -0.28 16.33 -5.27
CA LEU A 83 -1.28 15.38 -4.76
C LEU A 83 -0.95 14.90 -3.34
N PHE A 84 0.29 14.49 -3.08
CA PHE A 84 0.70 14.02 -1.75
C PHE A 84 0.51 15.09 -0.66
N HIS A 85 0.74 16.36 -0.98
CA HIS A 85 0.64 17.45 -0.01
C HIS A 85 -0.79 18.03 0.11
N THR A 86 -1.61 17.97 -0.93
CA THR A 86 -2.98 18.48 -0.90
C THR A 86 -3.98 17.44 -0.42
N ASP A 87 -3.83 16.20 -0.85
CA ASP A 87 -4.70 15.08 -0.50
C ASP A 87 -3.94 13.74 -0.58
N PRO A 88 -3.35 13.27 0.53
CA PRO A 88 -2.58 12.03 0.52
C PRO A 88 -3.47 10.77 0.51
N THR A 89 -4.80 10.89 0.48
CA THR A 89 -5.77 9.79 0.58
C THR A 89 -5.42 8.60 -0.32
N SER A 90 -5.09 8.86 -1.59
CA SER A 90 -4.74 7.80 -2.56
C SER A 90 -3.51 6.99 -2.14
N PHE A 91 -2.51 7.62 -1.52
CA PHE A 91 -1.30 6.92 -1.05
C PHE A 91 -1.62 5.98 0.11
N PHE A 92 -2.45 6.43 1.06
CA PHE A 92 -2.89 5.58 2.18
C PHE A 92 -3.77 4.43 1.69
N ILE A 93 -4.69 4.68 0.76
CA ILE A 93 -5.51 3.61 0.15
C ILE A 93 -4.62 2.57 -0.54
N LEU A 94 -3.64 3.00 -1.34
CA LEU A 94 -2.69 2.07 -1.98
C LEU A 94 -1.86 1.29 -0.94
N GLY A 95 -1.45 1.94 0.15
CA GLY A 95 -0.79 1.26 1.28
C GLY A 95 -1.67 0.18 1.90
N ARG A 96 -2.95 0.50 2.16
CA ARG A 96 -3.94 -0.44 2.70
C ARG A 96 -4.24 -1.58 1.73
N LEU A 97 -4.37 -1.30 0.43
CA LEU A 97 -4.55 -2.33 -0.60
C LEU A 97 -3.34 -3.27 -0.67
N THR A 98 -2.13 -2.75 -0.52
CA THR A 98 -0.90 -3.56 -0.49
C THR A 98 -0.89 -4.49 0.73
N SER A 99 -1.23 -3.99 1.91
CA SER A 99 -1.38 -4.80 3.12
C SER A 99 -2.50 -5.84 3.00
N LEU A 100 -3.64 -5.46 2.40
CA LEU A 100 -4.74 -6.36 2.08
C LEU A 100 -4.28 -7.52 1.18
N ALA A 101 -3.52 -7.22 0.12
CA ALA A 101 -3.01 -8.24 -0.80
C ALA A 101 -2.12 -9.27 -0.07
N PHE A 102 -1.22 -8.81 0.80
CA PHE A 102 -0.43 -9.72 1.64
C PHE A 102 -1.31 -10.56 2.57
N GLY A 103 -2.30 -9.95 3.22
CA GLY A 103 -3.24 -10.66 4.10
C GLY A 103 -4.04 -11.75 3.38
N ILE A 104 -4.55 -11.46 2.17
CA ILE A 104 -5.23 -12.44 1.31
C ILE A 104 -4.26 -13.56 0.93
N GLY A 105 -3.03 -13.20 0.54
CA GLY A 105 -1.96 -14.16 0.23
C GLY A 105 -1.66 -15.09 1.40
N THR A 106 -1.57 -14.56 2.63
CA THR A 106 -1.39 -15.37 3.83
C THR A 106 -2.53 -16.36 4.03
N ILE A 107 -3.79 -15.92 3.93
CA ILE A 107 -4.96 -16.82 4.08
C ILE A 107 -4.91 -17.92 3.02
N PHE A 108 -4.58 -17.58 1.77
CA PHE A 108 -4.47 -18.55 0.69
C PHE A 108 -3.34 -19.57 0.94
N LEU A 109 -2.16 -19.11 1.34
CA LEU A 109 -1.02 -19.99 1.62
C LEU A 109 -1.27 -20.91 2.82
N VAL A 110 -1.90 -20.39 3.89
CA VAL A 110 -2.30 -21.20 5.05
C VAL A 110 -3.34 -22.24 4.64
N PHE A 111 -4.32 -21.87 3.81
CA PHE A 111 -5.28 -22.83 3.28
C PHE A 111 -4.59 -23.94 2.47
N LYS A 112 -3.67 -23.59 1.58
CA LYS A 112 -2.88 -24.57 0.81
C LYS A 112 -2.02 -25.46 1.70
N LEU A 113 -1.44 -24.90 2.76
CA LEU A 113 -0.67 -25.66 3.74
C LEU A 113 -1.56 -26.65 4.49
N ALA A 114 -2.73 -26.22 4.95
CA ALA A 114 -3.68 -27.09 5.64
C ALA A 114 -4.14 -28.25 4.75
N GLN A 115 -4.48 -27.97 3.48
CA GLN A 115 -4.84 -29.02 2.52
C GLN A 115 -3.70 -30.03 2.30
N LYS A 116 -2.45 -29.54 2.24
CA LYS A 116 -1.29 -30.41 2.05
C LYS A 116 -1.03 -31.32 3.26
N LEU A 117 -1.30 -30.83 4.48
CA LEU A 117 -1.01 -31.56 5.71
C LEU A 117 -2.15 -32.48 6.15
N TYR A 118 -3.41 -32.13 5.87
CA TYR A 118 -4.58 -32.78 6.46
C TYR A 118 -5.65 -33.26 5.46
N GLY A 119 -5.53 -32.91 4.17
CA GLY A 119 -6.50 -33.26 3.13
C GLY A 119 -7.67 -32.28 3.01
#